data_AF-A0A4Q2E3I2-F1
#
_entry.id   AF-A0A4Q2E3I2-F1
#
_cell.length_a   1.000
_cell.length_b   1.000
_cell.length_c   1.000
_cell.angle_alpha   90.00
_cell.angle_beta   90.00
_cell.angle_gamma   90.00
#
_symmetry.space_group_name_H-M   'P 1'
#
loop_
_entity.id
_entity.type
_entity.pdbx_description
1 polymer ?
#
loop_
_entity_poly.entity_id
_entity_poly.type
_entity_poly.pdbx_seq_one_letter_code
_entity_poly.pdbx_strand_id
1 'polypeptide(L)'
;MTYQYENLCEKGFVRIPVSRIKHNKMLPNRKQRFGAKIEYYFHPETQIFEAQYFCSAWMKVLIIVFMFIPAVVMQGVPETIRDIGNLIHERKRGKFSADRWFLKHDKTTDGELEAHINQRLREVRA
;
A
#
# COMPACT_ATOMS: atom_id res chain seq x y z
N MET A 1 -9.66 -0.11 -21.84
CA MET A 1 -8.63 -0.99 -21.24
C MET A 1 -9.01 -1.19 -19.79
N THR A 2 -9.48 -2.39 -19.43
CA THR A 2 -9.87 -2.70 -18.05
C THR A 2 -8.59 -2.99 -17.27
N TYR A 3 -8.24 -2.14 -16.30
CA TYR A 3 -7.07 -2.36 -15.45
C TYR A 3 -7.21 -3.71 -14.75
N GLN A 4 -6.35 -4.67 -15.11
CA GLN A 4 -6.18 -5.90 -14.34
C GLN A 4 -4.97 -5.72 -13.44
N TYR A 5 -5.20 -5.86 -12.13
CA TYR A 5 -4.13 -5.82 -11.16
C TYR A 5 -3.25 -7.05 -11.32
N GLU A 6 -1.99 -6.81 -11.65
CA GLU A 6 -0.94 -7.82 -11.65
C GLU A 6 -0.23 -7.80 -10.30
N ASN A 7 -0.04 -8.98 -9.72
CA ASN A 7 0.63 -9.13 -8.45
C ASN A 7 2.11 -8.79 -8.59
N LEU A 8 2.59 -7.80 -7.83
CA LEU A 8 4.00 -7.40 -7.87
C LEU A 8 4.94 -8.53 -7.47
N CYS A 9 4.50 -9.43 -6.58
CA CYS A 9 5.32 -10.58 -6.19
C CYS A 9 5.58 -11.53 -7.36
N GLU A 10 4.64 -11.65 -8.31
CA GLU A 10 4.81 -12.45 -9.53
C GLU A 10 5.79 -11.78 -10.51
N LYS A 11 6.02 -10.47 -10.37
CA LYS A 11 7.01 -9.70 -11.13
C LYS A 11 8.39 -9.65 -10.46
N GLY A 12 8.67 -10.52 -9.49
CA GLY A 12 9.96 -10.56 -8.80
C GLY A 12 10.15 -9.52 -7.71
N PHE A 13 9.10 -8.77 -7.32
CA PHE A 13 9.20 -7.89 -6.15
C PHE A 13 9.08 -8.69 -4.85
N VAL A 14 9.90 -8.33 -3.86
CA VAL A 14 9.83 -8.85 -2.51
C VAL A 14 9.04 -7.87 -1.64
N ARG A 15 8.00 -8.38 -0.95
CA ARG A 15 7.21 -7.58 -0.01
C ARG A 15 7.99 -7.33 1.28
N ILE A 16 8.10 -6.08 1.67
CA ILE A 16 8.79 -5.65 2.89
C ILE A 16 7.74 -5.18 3.90
N PRO A 17 7.45 -5.98 4.95
CA PRO A 17 6.52 -5.56 5.98
C PRO A 17 7.15 -4.47 6.84
N VAL A 18 6.54 -3.28 6.84
CA VAL A 18 6.97 -2.16 7.68
C VAL A 18 5.83 -1.76 8.60
N SER A 19 6.11 -1.70 9.91
CA SER A 19 5.14 -1.19 10.88
C SER A 19 5.02 0.33 10.79
N ARG A 20 3.88 0.89 11.21
CA ARG A 20 3.66 2.35 11.20
C ARG A 20 4.74 3.12 11.95
N ILE A 21 5.18 2.60 13.11
CA ILE A 21 6.24 3.21 13.92
C ILE A 21 7.54 3.24 13.12
N LYS A 22 7.91 2.10 12.52
CA LYS A 22 9.14 1.96 11.74
C LYS A 22 9.13 2.83 10.49
N HIS A 23 8.01 2.89 9.80
CA HIS A 23 7.82 3.78 8.67
C HIS A 23 7.96 5.25 9.07
N ASN A 24 7.31 5.70 10.14
CA ASN A 24 7.41 7.08 10.60
C ASN A 24 8.82 7.45 11.09
N LYS A 25 9.58 6.45 11.57
CA LYS A 25 10.99 6.62 11.94
C LYS A 25 11.89 6.77 10.71
N MET A 26 11.69 5.91 9.71
CA MET A 26 12.46 5.94 8.45
C MET A 26 12.14 7.16 7.60
N LEU A 27 10.86 7.50 7.48
CA LEU A 27 10.37 8.57 6.60
C LEU A 27 9.66 9.66 7.43
N PRO A 28 10.39 10.44 8.26
CA PRO A 28 9.79 11.45 9.13
C PRO A 28 9.10 12.56 8.34
N ASN A 29 9.56 12.85 7.11
CA ASN A 29 9.00 13.84 6.21
C ASN A 29 7.69 13.38 5.55
N ARG A 30 7.42 12.07 5.52
CA ARG A 30 6.22 11.46 4.91
C ARG A 30 5.55 10.48 5.87
N LYS A 31 5.04 11.00 6.99
CA LYS A 31 4.37 10.16 8.00
C LYS A 31 3.12 9.48 7.43
N GLN A 32 2.89 8.25 7.85
CA GLN A 32 1.69 7.50 7.51
C GLN A 32 0.46 8.14 8.16
N ARG A 33 -0.47 8.57 7.31
CA ARG A 33 -1.78 9.13 7.69
C ARG A 33 -2.58 8.11 8.51
N PHE A 34 -3.40 8.60 9.43
CA PHE A 34 -4.31 7.77 10.21
C PHE A 34 -5.28 7.04 9.28
N GLY A 35 -5.54 5.75 9.56
CA GLY A 35 -6.43 4.93 8.73
C GLY A 35 -5.84 4.46 7.40
N ALA A 36 -4.62 4.87 7.03
CA ALA A 36 -3.93 4.37 5.84
C ALA A 36 -3.11 3.11 6.17
N LYS A 37 -2.98 2.21 5.20
CA LYS A 37 -2.08 1.05 5.22
C LYS A 37 -1.11 1.19 4.05
N ILE A 38 0.18 1.16 4.33
CA ILE A 38 1.23 1.23 3.30
C ILE A 38 1.86 -0.14 3.16
N GLU A 39 2.02 -0.60 1.93
CA GLU A 39 2.73 -1.83 1.61
C GLU A 39 3.91 -1.54 0.71
N TYR A 40 5.08 -2.03 1.12
CA TYR A 40 6.33 -1.81 0.43
C TYR A 40 6.77 -3.04 -0.35
N TYR A 41 7.26 -2.82 -1.54
CA TYR A 41 7.73 -3.82 -2.47
C TYR A 41 9.09 -3.39 -3.02
N PHE A 42 10.06 -4.29 -3.06
CA PHE A 42 11.38 -4.01 -3.60
C PHE A 42 11.78 -5.05 -4.62
N HIS A 43 12.24 -4.60 -5.78
CA HIS A 43 12.77 -5.47 -6.82
C HIS A 43 14.30 -5.51 -6.73
N PRO A 44 14.91 -6.66 -6.39
CA PRO A 44 16.35 -6.73 -6.16
C PRO A 44 17.18 -6.50 -7.42
N GLU A 45 16.71 -6.94 -8.59
CA GLU A 45 17.48 -6.81 -9.85
C GLU A 45 17.46 -5.38 -10.43
N THR A 46 16.31 -4.70 -10.38
CA THR A 46 16.12 -3.38 -10.97
C THR A 46 16.29 -2.24 -9.96
N GLN A 47 16.48 -2.56 -8.67
CA GLN A 47 16.55 -1.63 -7.54
C GLN A 47 15.33 -0.68 -7.44
N ILE A 48 14.19 -1.11 -7.97
CA ILE A 48 12.94 -0.36 -7.92
C ILE A 48 12.27 -0.64 -6.57
N PHE A 49 11.89 0.43 -5.90
CA PHE A 49 11.05 0.40 -4.72
C PHE A 49 9.67 0.95 -5.05
N GLU A 50 8.63 0.22 -4.64
CA GLU A 50 7.24 0.62 -4.83
C GLU A 50 6.50 0.63 -3.48
N ALA A 51 5.87 1.75 -3.18
CA ALA A 51 5.01 1.93 -2.02
C ALA A 51 3.54 2.02 -2.49
N GLN A 52 2.73 1.05 -2.08
CA GLN A 52 1.29 1.04 -2.37
C GLN A 52 0.50 1.48 -1.15
N TYR A 53 -0.40 2.45 -1.34
CA TYR A 53 -1.21 3.05 -0.28
C TYR A 53 -2.65 2.57 -0.38
N PHE A 54 -3.13 1.96 0.69
CA PHE A 54 -4.46 1.38 0.82
C PHE A 54 -5.19 1.96 2.04
N CYS A 55 -6.51 1.80 2.07
CA CYS A 55 -7.29 2.01 3.26
C CYS A 55 -7.06 0.84 4.25
N SER A 56 -6.82 1.14 5.53
CA SER A 56 -6.70 0.12 6.57
C SER A 56 -8.02 -0.61 6.79
N ALA A 57 -7.98 -1.91 7.13
CA ALA A 57 -9.19 -2.72 7.31
C ALA A 57 -10.16 -2.10 8.33
N TRP A 58 -9.65 -1.61 9.46
CA TRP A 58 -10.46 -0.90 10.46
C TRP A 58 -11.11 0.37 9.91
N MET A 59 -10.38 1.15 9.12
CA MET A 59 -10.94 2.35 8.49
C MET A 59 -12.01 1.99 7.45
N LYS A 60 -11.84 0.90 6.69
CA LYS A 60 -12.89 0.41 5.79
C LYS A 60 -14.17 0.07 6.54
N VAL A 61 -14.05 -0.65 7.66
CA VAL A 61 -15.21 -0.99 8.52
C VAL A 61 -15.90 0.26 9.01
N LEU A 62 -15.15 1.23 9.53
CA LEU A 62 -15.72 2.50 9.99
C LEU A 62 -16.46 3.24 8.87
N ILE A 63 -15.83 3.37 7.69
CA ILE A 63 -16.47 4.01 6.53
C ILE A 63 -17.76 3.29 6.16
N ILE A 64 -17.75 1.96 6.09
CA ILE A 64 -18.94 1.18 5.75
C ILE A 64 -20.03 1.41 6.80
N VAL A 65 -19.73 1.28 8.09
CA VAL A 65 -20.74 1.43 9.16
C VAL A 65 -21.38 2.82 9.16
N PHE A 66 -20.59 3.88 9.02
CA PHE A 66 -21.08 5.26 9.13
C PHE A 66 -21.63 5.83 7.80
N MET A 67 -21.07 5.45 6.66
CA MET A 67 -21.44 6.02 5.36
C MET A 67 -22.41 5.15 4.57
N PHE A 68 -22.67 3.90 4.96
CA PHE A 68 -23.58 3.03 4.21
C PHE A 68 -25.00 3.58 4.12
N ILE A 69 -25.61 3.96 5.24
CA ILE A 69 -26.99 4.49 5.24
C ILE A 69 -27.08 5.80 4.44
N PRO A 70 -26.23 6.82 4.68
CA PRO A 70 -26.23 8.04 3.86
C PRO A 70 -26.02 7.75 2.35
N ALA A 71 -25.10 6.85 2.00
CA ALA A 71 -24.84 6.50 0.61
C ALA A 71 -26.06 5.83 -0.05
N VAL A 72 -26.71 4.89 0.63
CA VAL A 72 -27.94 4.27 0.10
C VAL A 72 -29.02 5.32 -0.18
N VAL A 73 -29.17 6.33 0.68
CA VAL A 73 -30.16 7.40 0.48
C VAL A 73 -29.80 8.31 -0.71
N MET A 74 -28.52 8.62 -0.92
CA MET A 74 -28.08 9.55 -1.98
C MET A 74 -27.96 8.91 -3.37
N GLN A 75 -27.36 7.72 -3.45
CA GLN A 75 -26.98 7.06 -4.71
C GLN A 75 -27.67 5.70 -4.92
N GLY A 76 -28.44 5.22 -3.94
CA GLY A 76 -29.15 3.96 -4.02
C GLY A 76 -28.31 2.74 -3.66
N VAL A 77 -29.00 1.61 -3.52
CA VAL A 77 -28.42 0.33 -3.09
C VAL A 77 -27.39 -0.23 -4.08
N PRO A 78 -27.64 -0.28 -5.41
CA PRO A 78 -26.70 -0.93 -6.35
C PRO A 78 -25.34 -0.25 -6.41
N GLU A 79 -25.32 1.08 -6.42
CA GLU A 79 -24.07 1.86 -6.46
C GLU A 79 -23.31 1.74 -5.13
N THR A 80 -24.02 1.78 -4.00
CA THR A 80 -23.40 1.64 -2.68
C THR A 80 -22.73 0.27 -2.49
N ILE A 81 -23.37 -0.82 -2.94
CA ILE A 81 -22.75 -2.16 -2.89
C ILE A 81 -21.50 -2.21 -3.78
N ARG A 82 -21.54 -1.59 -4.96
CA ARG A 82 -20.38 -1.51 -5.86
C ARG A 82 -19.23 -0.75 -5.22
N ASP A 83 -19.51 0.37 -4.55
CA ASP A 83 -18.49 1.19 -3.87
C ASP A 83 -17.88 0.47 -2.67
N ILE A 84 -18.68 -0.26 -1.89
CA ILE A 84 -18.16 -1.13 -0.83
C ILE A 84 -17.25 -2.20 -1.44
N GLY A 85 -17.68 -2.82 -2.54
CA GLY A 85 -16.87 -3.80 -3.27
C GLY A 85 -15.52 -3.23 -3.71
N ASN A 86 -15.52 -1.99 -4.21
CA ASN A 86 -14.31 -1.25 -4.60
C ASN A 86 -13.42 -0.93 -3.39
N LEU A 87 -14.01 -0.51 -2.26
CA LEU A 87 -13.28 -0.21 -1.02
C LEU A 87 -12.67 -1.48 -0.40
N ILE A 88 -13.36 -2.61 -0.42
CA ILE A 88 -12.84 -3.88 0.10
C ILE A 88 -11.73 -4.38 -0.83
N HIS A 89 -11.97 -4.38 -2.14
CA HIS A 89 -11.06 -4.91 -3.16
C HIS A 89 -10.31 -3.82 -3.92
N GLU A 90 -9.66 -2.91 -3.19
CA GLU A 90 -8.90 -1.77 -3.77
C GLU A 90 -7.93 -2.20 -4.87
N ARG A 91 -7.26 -3.34 -4.70
CA ARG A 91 -6.33 -3.87 -5.71
C ARG A 91 -7.03 -4.28 -6.99
N LYS A 92 -8.12 -5.06 -6.89
CA LYS A 92 -8.74 -5.73 -8.06
C LYS A 92 -9.76 -4.87 -8.79
N ARG A 93 -10.47 -4.01 -8.07
CA ARG A 93 -11.65 -3.29 -8.58
C ARG A 93 -11.73 -1.83 -8.12
N GLY A 94 -11.08 -1.50 -7.00
CA GLY A 94 -11.05 -0.15 -6.48
C GLY A 94 -9.90 0.70 -7.00
N LYS A 95 -9.63 1.79 -6.28
CA LYS A 95 -8.53 2.71 -6.55
C LYS A 95 -7.54 2.64 -5.39
N PHE A 96 -6.26 2.60 -5.71
CA PHE A 96 -5.17 2.78 -4.76
C PHE A 96 -4.11 3.67 -5.38
N SER A 97 -3.32 4.32 -4.55
CA SER A 97 -2.16 5.10 -5.01
C SER A 97 -0.91 4.25 -4.91
N ALA A 98 0.00 4.39 -5.86
CA ALA A 98 1.31 3.77 -5.81
C ALA A 98 2.39 4.79 -6.17
N ASP A 99 3.42 4.86 -5.33
CA ASP A 99 4.63 5.64 -5.61
C ASP A 99 5.75 4.67 -5.96
N ARG A 100 6.51 4.97 -7.02
CA ARG A 100 7.72 4.24 -7.40
C ARG A 100 8.92 5.15 -7.30
N TRP A 101 10.00 4.65 -6.72
CA TRP A 101 11.28 5.32 -6.70
C TRP A 101 12.43 4.33 -6.86
N PHE A 102 13.55 4.81 -7.39
CA PHE A 102 14.80 4.06 -7.41
C PHE A 102 15.51 4.32 -6.10
N LEU A 103 15.88 3.25 -5.39
CA LEU A 103 16.80 3.35 -4.26
C LEU A 103 18.20 3.59 -4.81
N LYS A 104 18.60 4.87 -4.89
CA LYS A 104 19.98 5.26 -5.21
C LYS A 104 20.73 5.52 -3.91
N HIS A 105 21.74 4.69 -3.67
CA HIS A 105 22.60 4.68 -2.48
C HIS A 105 23.21 6.06 -2.14
N ASP A 106 23.31 6.95 -3.11
CA ASP A 106 24.10 8.19 -3.04
C ASP A 106 23.29 9.46 -2.71
N LYS A 107 21.94 9.40 -2.67
CA LYS A 107 21.11 10.63 -2.51
C LYS A 107 19.88 10.53 -1.61
N THR A 108 19.45 9.34 -1.19
CA THR A 108 18.28 9.20 -0.31
C THR A 108 18.70 9.04 1.15
N THR A 109 18.04 9.80 2.03
CA THR A 109 18.24 9.94 3.48
C THR A 109 17.95 8.65 4.28
N ASP A 110 18.18 7.47 3.70
CA ASP A 110 17.44 6.25 4.03
C ASP A 110 18.34 5.02 4.25
N GLY A 111 19.53 5.22 4.83
CA GLY A 111 20.38 4.11 5.27
C GLY A 111 19.64 3.11 6.19
N GLU A 112 18.68 3.58 7.00
CA GLU A 112 17.83 2.70 7.81
C GLU A 112 16.85 1.86 6.98
N LEU A 113 16.27 2.43 5.92
CA LEU A 113 15.35 1.71 5.03
C LEU A 113 16.14 0.68 4.21
N GLU A 114 17.29 1.07 3.64
CA GLU A 114 18.18 0.17 2.91
C GLU A 114 18.69 -0.97 3.78
N ALA A 115 19.16 -0.68 5.00
CA ALA A 115 19.57 -1.71 5.95
C ALA A 115 18.44 -2.68 6.26
N HIS A 116 17.21 -2.17 6.41
CA HIS A 116 16.05 -3.01 6.65
C HIS A 116 15.70 -3.90 5.44
N ILE A 117 15.76 -3.35 4.23
CA ILE A 117 15.54 -4.10 2.98
C ILE A 117 16.59 -5.20 2.84
N ASN A 118 17.86 -4.87 3.03
CA ASN A 118 18.97 -5.83 2.94
C ASN A 118 18.85 -6.95 3.97
N GLN A 119 18.46 -6.63 5.21
CA GLN A 119 18.19 -7.65 6.23
C GLN A 119 17.07 -8.60 5.77
N ARG A 120 15.96 -8.07 5.23
CA ARG A 120 14.84 -8.90 4.77
C ARG A 120 15.20 -9.74 3.54
N LEU A 121 15.99 -9.22 2.62
CA LEU A 121 16.47 -9.99 1.46
C LEU A 121 17.38 -11.15 1.89
N ARG A 122 18.17 -10.99 2.95
CA ARG A 122 18.97 -12.08 3.54
C ARG A 122 18.08 -13.14 4.18
N GLU A 123 17.05 -12.73 4.94
CA GLU A 123 16.09 -13.65 5.57
C GLU A 123 15.24 -14.44 4.55
N VAL A 124 14.97 -13.89 3.37
CA VAL A 124 14.20 -14.57 2.31
C VAL A 124 15.07 -15.52 1.47
N ARG A 125 16.40 -15.31 1.45
CA ARG A 125 17.36 -16.15 0.71
C ARG A 125 17.99 -17.27 1.55
N ALA A 126 17.88 -17.19 2.87
CA ALA A 126 18.32 -18.22 3.83
C ALA A 126 17.25 -19.31 3.97
#